data_AF-A0A2A6PWB9-F1
#
_entry.id   AF-A0A2A6PWB9-F1
#
_cell.length_a   1.000
_cell.length_b   1.000
_cell.length_c   1.000
_cell.angle_alpha   90.00
_cell.angle_beta   90.00
_cell.angle_gamma   90.00
#
_symmetry.space_group_name_H-M   'P 1'
#
loop_
_entity.id
_entity.type
_entity.pdbx_description
1 polymer ?
#
loop_
_entity_poly.entity_id
_entity_poly.type
_entity_poly.pdbx_seq_one_letter_code
_entity_poly.pdbx_strand_id
1 'polypeptide(L)'
;MQGNAERGIRLNRARMLVAEGELQLALEDLRSLLSGIDRKQYRSSWRNLVLNLMSRRARADRDRRSGTSDDRAYDRSQNEIAIGILELIDELEQSDAVIGTYIVEQPIAISAAAMGNAEVLTTDRSRLKSVAWLRRGLDCAKSVCRVVTPNRRGTGFVVNANTLVTNHHVLETASEAADTVVEFNFEADDEAGLCEVERFYLDAATFKTSETLDCTAVKIRDFGGKWGQLTIEAGKSVKVQDHVVIVQHPQAGIKQICMTDNGVVNLFENFVQYTTDTMAGSSGSPVFNDEWRVVAIHHKGGDLAKNVAGDVIFVNQGVLMSAIVADPDLAGFICAG
;
A
#
# COMPACT_ATOMS: atom_id res chain seq x y z
N MET A 1 26.42 -0.01 -28.53
CA MET A 1 27.04 0.59 -27.34
C MET A 1 26.89 2.12 -27.28
N GLN A 2 27.03 2.87 -28.39
CA GLN A 2 26.88 4.34 -28.38
C GLN A 2 25.49 4.86 -27.92
N GLY A 3 24.39 4.23 -28.34
CA GLY A 3 23.04 4.71 -28.00
C GLY A 3 22.62 4.60 -26.52
N ASN A 4 23.26 3.73 -25.73
CA ASN A 4 22.91 3.57 -24.31
C ASN A 4 23.61 4.64 -23.44
N ALA A 5 24.85 4.99 -23.79
CA ALA A 5 25.59 6.07 -23.14
C ALA A 5 24.94 7.44 -23.39
N GLU A 6 24.50 7.70 -24.63
CA GLU A 6 23.81 8.94 -25.00
C GLU A 6 22.45 9.07 -24.27
N ARG A 7 21.72 7.97 -24.12
CA ARG A 7 20.46 7.95 -23.37
C ARG A 7 20.66 8.24 -21.88
N GLY A 8 21.64 7.60 -21.23
CA GLY A 8 21.95 7.86 -19.82
C GLY A 8 22.37 9.31 -19.54
N ILE A 9 23.12 9.93 -20.45
CA ILE A 9 23.47 11.36 -20.37
C ILE A 9 22.20 12.23 -20.42
N ARG A 10 21.25 11.89 -21.29
CA ARG A 10 20.00 12.63 -21.43
C ARG A 10 19.05 12.45 -20.25
N LEU A 11 19.01 11.27 -19.64
CA LEU A 11 18.24 11.01 -18.41
C LEU A 11 18.80 11.80 -17.23
N ASN A 12 20.12 11.82 -17.06
CA ASN A 12 20.78 12.67 -16.05
C ASN A 12 20.54 14.17 -16.29
N ARG A 13 20.56 14.62 -17.55
CA ARG A 13 20.20 16.00 -17.90
C ARG A 13 18.75 16.33 -17.51
N ALA A 14 17.81 15.43 -17.77
CA ALA A 14 16.42 15.62 -17.36
C ALA A 14 16.25 15.71 -15.84
N ARG A 15 17.00 14.92 -15.06
CA ARG A 15 17.04 15.03 -13.58
C ARG A 15 17.52 16.41 -13.11
N MET A 16 18.59 16.94 -13.72
CA MET A 16 19.09 18.28 -13.38
C MET A 16 18.07 19.38 -13.70
N LEU A 17 17.42 19.29 -14.86
CA LEU A 17 16.37 20.24 -15.23
C LEU A 17 15.19 20.22 -14.24
N VAL A 18 14.82 19.04 -13.72
CA VAL A 18 13.80 18.96 -12.65
C VAL A 18 14.27 19.65 -11.37
N ALA A 19 15.53 19.43 -10.96
CA ALA A 19 16.09 20.07 -9.77
C ALA A 19 16.18 21.60 -9.88
N GLU A 20 16.34 22.12 -11.10
CA GLU A 20 16.36 23.55 -11.41
C GLU A 20 14.95 24.15 -11.59
N GLY A 21 13.89 23.34 -11.53
CA GLY A 21 12.50 23.77 -11.75
C GLY A 21 12.12 23.91 -13.22
N GLU A 22 13.00 23.53 -14.15
CA GLU A 22 12.85 23.62 -15.60
C GLU A 22 12.04 22.43 -16.18
N LEU A 23 10.84 22.21 -15.65
CA LEU A 23 10.02 21.02 -15.93
C LEU A 23 9.59 20.92 -17.41
N GLN A 24 9.45 22.06 -18.10
CA GLN A 24 9.12 22.08 -19.53
C GLN A 24 10.25 21.47 -20.37
N LEU A 25 11.48 21.89 -20.10
CA LEU A 25 12.67 21.41 -20.80
C LEU A 25 12.91 19.93 -20.50
N ALA A 26 12.68 19.50 -19.25
CA ALA A 26 12.76 18.09 -18.88
C ALA A 26 11.76 17.21 -19.67
N LEU A 27 10.50 17.66 -19.81
CA LEU A 27 9.47 16.94 -20.55
C LEU A 27 9.74 16.90 -22.06
N GLU A 28 10.26 17.98 -22.64
CA GLU A 28 10.66 18.05 -24.04
C GLU A 28 11.84 17.11 -24.34
N ASP A 29 12.83 17.07 -23.45
CA ASP A 29 13.95 16.15 -23.53
C ASP A 29 13.50 14.69 -23.50
N LEU A 30 12.61 14.33 -22.57
CA LEU A 30 12.07 12.97 -22.46
C LEU A 30 11.20 12.60 -23.66
N ARG A 31 10.36 13.52 -24.15
CA ARG A 31 9.56 13.30 -25.36
C ARG A 31 10.44 13.02 -26.58
N SER A 32 11.50 13.80 -26.74
CA SER A 32 12.48 13.63 -27.83
C SER A 32 13.20 12.28 -27.70
N LEU A 33 13.62 11.90 -26.49
CA LEU A 33 14.28 10.62 -26.19
C LEU A 33 13.38 9.43 -26.54
N LEU A 34 12.10 9.48 -26.17
CA LEU A 34 11.12 8.43 -26.45
C LEU A 34 10.76 8.31 -27.95
N SER A 35 10.93 9.38 -28.73
CA SER A 35 10.65 9.33 -30.17
C SER A 35 11.62 8.42 -30.95
N GLY A 36 12.83 8.20 -30.42
CA GLY A 36 13.88 7.36 -30.99
C GLY A 36 13.88 5.87 -30.59
N ILE A 37 12.95 5.41 -29.74
CA ILE A 37 12.90 4.02 -29.24
C ILE A 37 12.01 3.14 -30.14
N ASP A 38 12.56 2.05 -30.71
CA ASP A 38 11.88 1.20 -31.72
C ASP A 38 11.01 0.05 -31.17
N ARG A 39 10.73 0.01 -29.86
CA ARG A 39 9.97 -1.10 -29.23
C ARG A 39 8.48 -0.78 -29.07
N LYS A 40 7.64 -1.38 -29.94
CA LYS A 40 6.19 -1.09 -30.06
C LYS A 40 5.36 -1.24 -28.78
N GLN A 41 5.74 -2.12 -27.84
CA GLN A 41 4.90 -2.47 -26.67
C GLN A 41 5.03 -1.48 -25.49
N TYR A 42 6.20 -0.87 -25.29
CA TYR A 42 6.44 0.12 -24.22
C TYR A 42 6.32 1.57 -24.71
N ARG A 43 6.50 1.78 -26.02
CA ARG A 43 6.46 3.12 -26.66
C ARG A 43 5.12 3.84 -26.49
N SER A 44 4.00 3.14 -26.34
CA SER A 44 2.69 3.78 -26.15
C SER A 44 2.50 4.32 -24.74
N SER A 45 2.88 3.56 -23.72
CA SER A 45 2.59 3.90 -22.31
C SER A 45 3.42 5.10 -21.83
N TRP A 46 4.74 5.08 -22.01
CA TRP A 46 5.61 6.19 -21.59
C TRP A 46 5.34 7.46 -22.38
N ARG A 47 5.07 7.34 -23.68
CA ARG A 47 4.73 8.50 -24.51
C ARG A 47 3.41 9.13 -24.08
N ASN A 48 2.42 8.31 -23.73
CA ASN A 48 1.14 8.80 -23.19
C ASN A 48 1.33 9.47 -21.82
N LEU A 49 2.20 8.94 -20.97
CA LEU A 49 2.53 9.55 -19.68
C LEU A 49 3.20 10.91 -19.84
N VAL A 50 4.21 11.04 -20.71
CA VAL A 50 4.83 12.34 -21.03
C VAL A 50 3.81 13.33 -21.57
N LEU A 51 2.93 12.91 -22.49
CA LEU A 51 1.87 13.78 -23.01
C LEU A 51 0.87 14.20 -21.93
N ASN A 52 0.56 13.33 -20.97
CA ASN A 52 -0.28 13.65 -19.82
C ASN A 52 0.38 14.70 -18.92
N LEU A 53 1.65 14.51 -18.56
CA LEU A 53 2.42 15.44 -17.73
C LEU A 53 2.55 16.82 -18.40
N MET A 54 2.84 16.85 -19.71
CA MET A 54 2.84 18.09 -20.50
C MET A 54 1.47 18.79 -20.49
N SER A 55 0.38 18.02 -20.59
CA SER A 55 -0.99 18.55 -20.56
C SER A 55 -1.36 19.12 -19.19
N ARG A 56 -0.95 18.46 -18.10
CA ARG A 56 -1.11 18.93 -16.71
C ARG A 56 -0.34 20.21 -16.47
N ARG A 57 0.92 20.27 -16.92
CA ARG A 57 1.76 21.48 -16.84
C ARG A 57 1.12 22.66 -17.59
N ALA A 58 0.72 22.43 -18.84
CA ALA A 58 0.07 23.47 -19.65
C ALA A 58 -1.26 23.94 -19.05
N ARG A 59 -1.97 23.09 -18.31
CA ARG A 59 -3.15 23.47 -17.53
C ARG A 59 -2.77 24.35 -16.34
N ALA A 60 -1.82 23.92 -15.51
CA ALA A 60 -1.33 24.70 -14.37
C ALA A 60 -0.83 26.10 -14.79
N ASP A 61 -0.10 26.19 -15.92
CA ASP A 61 0.36 27.46 -16.48
C ASP A 61 -0.81 28.38 -16.90
N ARG A 62 -1.86 27.82 -17.50
CA ARG A 62 -3.06 28.57 -17.89
C ARG A 62 -3.87 29.01 -16.69
N ASP A 63 -4.01 28.15 -15.69
CA ASP A 63 -4.78 28.44 -14.49
C ASP A 63 -4.11 29.57 -13.69
N ARG A 64 -2.78 29.56 -13.61
CA ARG A 64 -1.99 30.66 -13.02
C ARG A 64 -2.13 31.96 -13.83
N ARG A 65 -2.03 31.91 -15.16
CA ARG A 65 -2.17 33.10 -16.02
C ARG A 65 -3.57 33.69 -16.02
N SER A 66 -4.59 32.86 -15.85
CA SER A 66 -6.00 33.28 -15.79
C SER A 66 -6.44 33.71 -14.39
N GLY A 67 -5.58 33.56 -13.37
CA GLY A 67 -5.88 33.89 -11.97
C GLY A 67 -6.84 32.91 -11.29
N THR A 68 -7.03 31.72 -11.87
CA THR A 68 -7.93 30.69 -11.34
C THR A 68 -7.25 29.73 -10.35
N SER A 69 -5.92 29.82 -10.20
CA SER A 69 -5.14 29.11 -9.18
C SER A 69 -4.28 30.06 -8.35
N ASP A 70 -4.19 29.83 -7.04
CA ASP A 70 -3.20 30.50 -6.18
C ASP A 70 -1.79 29.91 -6.34
N ASP A 71 -0.78 30.61 -5.81
CA ASP A 71 0.62 30.19 -5.91
C ASP A 71 0.87 28.82 -5.25
N ARG A 72 0.16 28.48 -4.16
CA ARG A 72 0.34 27.20 -3.47
C ARG A 72 -0.21 26.02 -4.28
N ALA A 73 -1.34 26.20 -4.94
CA ALA A 73 -1.95 25.22 -5.83
C ALA A 73 -1.10 25.02 -7.09
N TYR A 74 -0.51 26.10 -7.61
CA TYR A 74 0.44 26.03 -8.70
C TYR A 74 1.70 25.26 -8.29
N ASP A 75 2.31 25.59 -7.15
CA ASP A 75 3.52 24.92 -6.65
C ASP A 75 3.28 23.44 -6.38
N ARG A 76 2.11 23.07 -5.82
CA ARG A 76 1.70 21.67 -5.68
C ARG A 76 1.63 20.96 -7.03
N SER A 77 1.03 21.60 -8.02
CA SER A 77 0.92 21.04 -9.37
C SER A 77 2.31 20.86 -10.01
N GLN A 78 3.23 21.82 -9.83
CA GLN A 78 4.61 21.68 -10.32
C GLN A 78 5.36 20.55 -9.61
N ASN A 79 5.18 20.39 -8.29
CA ASN A 79 5.79 19.30 -7.53
C ASN A 79 5.28 17.92 -7.96
N GLU A 80 3.98 17.78 -8.21
CA GLU A 80 3.40 16.54 -8.74
C GLU A 80 3.93 16.20 -10.14
N ILE A 81 4.14 17.22 -10.98
CA ILE A 81 4.73 17.05 -12.31
C ILE A 81 6.20 16.65 -12.20
N ALA A 82 6.95 17.28 -11.29
CA ALA A 82 8.35 16.96 -11.02
C ALA A 82 8.52 15.50 -10.55
N ILE A 83 7.68 15.05 -9.62
CA ILE A 83 7.66 13.65 -9.15
C ILE A 83 7.38 12.69 -10.32
N GLY A 84 6.33 12.95 -11.10
CA GLY A 84 6.00 12.09 -12.25
C GLY A 84 7.08 12.06 -13.34
N ILE A 85 7.88 13.12 -13.50
CA ILE A 85 9.04 13.14 -14.39
C ILE A 85 10.15 12.24 -13.83
N LEU A 86 10.44 12.32 -12.52
CA LEU A 86 11.49 11.52 -11.88
C LEU A 86 11.14 10.02 -11.88
N GLU A 87 9.88 9.67 -11.60
CA GLU A 87 9.38 8.30 -11.68
C GLU A 87 9.55 7.71 -13.09
N LEU A 88 9.21 8.49 -14.13
CA LEU A 88 9.42 8.07 -15.51
C LEU A 88 10.91 7.89 -15.84
N ILE A 89 11.79 8.74 -15.31
CA ILE A 89 13.24 8.57 -15.49
C ILE A 89 13.70 7.27 -14.84
N ASP A 90 13.25 6.97 -13.62
CA ASP A 90 13.59 5.74 -12.92
C ASP A 90 13.08 4.50 -13.68
N GLU A 91 11.85 4.54 -14.20
CA GLU A 91 11.32 3.48 -15.07
C GLU A 91 12.15 3.29 -16.35
N LEU A 92 12.57 4.39 -16.98
CA LEU A 92 13.38 4.35 -18.19
C LEU A 92 14.78 3.79 -17.94
N GLU A 93 15.39 4.10 -16.79
CA GLU A 93 16.69 3.54 -16.37
C GLU A 93 16.58 2.06 -15.99
N GLN A 94 15.53 1.67 -15.27
CA GLN A 94 15.25 0.27 -14.95
C GLN A 94 14.97 -0.54 -16.21
N SER A 95 14.32 0.05 -17.22
CA SER A 95 14.15 -0.59 -18.53
C SER A 95 15.47 -0.81 -19.27
N ASP A 96 16.50 0.00 -19.02
CA ASP A 96 17.83 -0.14 -19.60
C ASP A 96 18.69 -1.17 -18.85
N ALA A 97 18.46 -1.35 -17.54
CA ALA A 97 19.02 -2.46 -16.77
C ALA A 97 18.56 -3.84 -17.30
N VAL A 98 17.42 -3.88 -17.98
CA VAL A 98 16.87 -5.08 -18.65
C VAL A 98 17.43 -5.27 -20.09
N ILE A 99 18.27 -4.36 -20.61
CA ILE A 99 18.78 -4.39 -22.00
C ILE A 99 20.32 -4.55 -22.08
N GLY A 100 20.99 -4.77 -20.96
CA GLY A 100 22.38 -5.24 -20.93
C GLY A 100 22.44 -6.76 -21.04
N THR A 101 22.54 -7.29 -22.26
CA THR A 101 22.76 -8.73 -22.59
C THR A 101 21.69 -9.71 -22.09
N TYR A 102 20.97 -10.35 -23.02
CA TYR A 102 20.38 -11.65 -22.75
C TYR A 102 21.52 -12.61 -22.41
N ILE A 103 21.76 -12.84 -21.12
CA ILE A 103 22.20 -14.17 -20.69
C ILE A 103 20.95 -15.03 -20.88
N VAL A 104 20.93 -15.81 -21.96
CA VAL A 104 20.29 -17.13 -21.85
C VAL A 104 21.01 -17.75 -20.67
N GLU A 105 20.34 -17.89 -19.52
CA GLU A 105 20.83 -18.84 -18.54
C GLU A 105 20.82 -20.17 -19.28
N GLN A 106 21.99 -20.54 -19.83
CA GLN A 106 22.35 -21.94 -19.88
C GLN A 106 22.02 -22.44 -18.48
N PRO A 107 21.22 -23.51 -18.33
CA PRO A 107 21.00 -24.08 -17.01
C PRO A 107 22.38 -24.18 -16.37
N ILE A 108 22.52 -23.69 -15.14
CA ILE A 108 23.79 -23.78 -14.40
C ILE A 108 24.30 -25.18 -14.69
N ALA A 109 25.46 -25.28 -15.34
CA ALA A 109 26.13 -26.55 -15.52
C ALA A 109 26.63 -26.93 -14.12
N ILE A 110 25.70 -27.43 -13.30
CA ILE A 110 26.00 -28.06 -12.04
C ILE A 110 26.83 -29.26 -12.46
N SER A 111 28.13 -29.23 -12.20
CA SER A 111 28.92 -30.46 -12.24
C SER A 111 28.16 -31.46 -11.38
N ALA A 112 27.85 -32.65 -11.90
CA ALA A 112 27.02 -33.65 -11.24
C ALA A 112 27.46 -34.02 -9.81
N ALA A 113 28.62 -33.52 -9.36
CA ALA A 113 29.15 -33.62 -8.01
C ALA A 113 28.51 -32.67 -6.97
N ALA A 114 27.61 -31.74 -7.33
CA ALA A 114 26.93 -30.85 -6.38
C ALA A 114 25.40 -30.95 -6.43
N MET A 115 24.86 -32.14 -6.74
CA MET A 115 23.44 -32.41 -6.49
C MET A 115 23.26 -32.59 -4.98
N GLY A 116 22.97 -31.49 -4.29
CA GLY A 116 22.25 -31.55 -3.01
C GLY A 116 20.89 -32.23 -3.20
N ASN A 117 20.26 -32.63 -2.10
CA ASN A 117 18.97 -33.34 -2.11
C ASN A 117 17.95 -32.67 -3.06
N ALA A 118 17.08 -33.48 -3.69
CA ALA A 118 16.17 -33.06 -4.75
C ALA A 118 15.23 -31.88 -4.41
N GLU A 119 15.04 -31.60 -3.12
CA GLU A 119 14.28 -30.45 -2.61
C GLU A 119 15.13 -29.72 -1.56
N VAL A 120 15.38 -28.42 -1.77
CA VAL A 120 16.09 -27.56 -0.83
C VAL A 120 15.32 -26.24 -0.71
N LEU A 121 15.22 -25.69 0.49
CA LEU A 121 14.70 -24.34 0.68
C LEU A 121 15.58 -23.35 -0.10
N THR A 122 14.98 -22.54 -0.97
CA THR A 122 15.70 -21.56 -1.80
C THR A 122 16.12 -20.32 -1.02
N THR A 123 15.69 -20.21 0.23
CA THR A 123 16.07 -19.18 1.20
C THR A 123 16.27 -19.80 2.57
N ASP A 124 16.89 -19.05 3.48
CA ASP A 124 17.08 -19.40 4.90
C ASP A 124 15.76 -19.64 5.66
N ARG A 125 14.65 -19.10 5.15
CA ARG A 125 13.29 -19.31 5.66
C ARG A 125 12.39 -20.03 4.65
N SER A 126 11.53 -20.93 5.16
CA SER A 126 10.50 -21.58 4.35
C SER A 126 9.32 -20.64 4.08
N ARG A 127 8.91 -20.54 2.82
CA ARG A 127 7.68 -19.84 2.40
C ARG A 127 6.47 -20.78 2.29
N LEU A 128 6.66 -22.06 2.60
CA LEU A 128 5.58 -23.05 2.52
C LEU A 128 4.55 -22.78 3.61
N LYS A 129 3.29 -22.61 3.21
CA LYS A 129 2.14 -22.53 4.11
C LYS A 129 1.26 -23.75 3.94
N SER A 130 0.74 -24.26 5.05
CA SER A 130 -0.23 -25.35 5.01
C SER A 130 -1.58 -24.87 4.46
N VAL A 131 -2.35 -25.76 3.86
CA VAL A 131 -3.74 -25.44 3.47
C VAL A 131 -4.58 -25.00 4.68
N ALA A 132 -4.32 -25.57 5.85
CA ALA A 132 -4.96 -25.17 7.10
C ALA A 132 -4.65 -23.71 7.48
N TRP A 133 -3.44 -23.23 7.16
CA TRP A 133 -3.06 -21.83 7.37
C TRP A 133 -3.90 -20.90 6.48
N LEU A 134 -4.11 -21.25 5.20
CA LEU A 134 -4.95 -20.46 4.31
C LEU A 134 -6.42 -20.44 4.79
N ARG A 135 -6.95 -21.59 5.21
CA ARG A 135 -8.32 -21.69 5.76
C ARG A 135 -8.52 -20.76 6.97
N ARG A 136 -7.56 -20.73 7.89
CA ARG A 136 -7.59 -19.78 9.02
C ARG A 136 -7.59 -18.33 8.56
N GLY A 137 -6.82 -18.01 7.52
CA GLY A 137 -6.84 -16.70 6.90
C GLY A 137 -8.20 -16.29 6.36
N LEU A 138 -8.89 -17.20 5.68
CA LEU A 138 -10.26 -16.98 5.20
C LEU A 138 -11.24 -16.79 6.37
N ASP A 139 -11.07 -17.52 7.46
CA ASP A 139 -11.88 -17.33 8.66
C ASP A 139 -11.64 -15.95 9.30
N CYS A 140 -10.39 -15.50 9.39
CA CYS A 140 -10.06 -14.15 9.84
C CYS A 140 -10.63 -13.07 8.91
N ALA A 141 -10.58 -13.28 7.59
CA ALA A 141 -11.08 -12.32 6.60
C ALA A 141 -12.59 -12.02 6.73
N LYS A 142 -13.37 -12.91 7.36
CA LYS A 142 -14.80 -12.69 7.67
C LYS A 142 -15.01 -11.53 8.63
N SER A 143 -14.07 -11.30 9.55
CA SER A 143 -14.14 -10.22 10.54
C SER A 143 -13.66 -8.87 10.00
N VAL A 144 -13.26 -8.80 8.73
CA VAL A 144 -12.83 -7.57 8.05
C VAL A 144 -13.96 -7.04 7.19
N CYS A 145 -14.27 -5.76 7.37
CA CYS A 145 -15.40 -5.09 6.74
C CYS A 145 -14.98 -3.80 6.04
N ARG A 146 -15.81 -3.36 5.10
CA ARG A 146 -15.70 -2.03 4.51
C ARG A 146 -16.38 -1.01 5.41
N VAL A 147 -15.68 0.07 5.74
CA VAL A 147 -16.22 1.20 6.52
C VAL A 147 -16.66 2.27 5.54
N VAL A 148 -17.94 2.66 5.59
CA VAL A 148 -18.54 3.68 4.73
C VAL A 148 -19.09 4.79 5.60
N THR A 149 -18.32 5.88 5.67
CA THR A 149 -18.73 7.11 6.37
C THR A 149 -19.35 8.09 5.37
N PRO A 150 -19.95 9.21 5.81
CA PRO A 150 -20.50 10.21 4.90
C PRO A 150 -19.46 10.80 3.94
N ASN A 151 -18.22 10.96 4.42
CA ASN A 151 -17.16 11.68 3.70
C ASN A 151 -16.10 10.75 3.11
N ARG A 152 -15.95 9.54 3.66
CA ARG A 152 -14.81 8.67 3.40
C ARG A 152 -15.20 7.21 3.34
N ARG A 153 -14.28 6.43 2.82
CA ARG A 153 -14.37 4.97 2.82
C ARG A 153 -13.02 4.40 3.19
N GLY A 154 -13.05 3.30 3.94
CA GLY A 154 -11.87 2.61 4.40
C GLY A 154 -12.16 1.14 4.69
N THR A 155 -11.21 0.53 5.37
CA THR A 155 -11.32 -0.83 5.91
C THR A 155 -11.40 -0.74 7.42
N GLY A 156 -12.09 -1.70 8.03
CA GLY A 156 -12.06 -1.90 9.47
C GLY A 156 -12.20 -3.37 9.79
N PHE A 157 -12.01 -3.71 11.07
CA PHE A 157 -12.11 -5.10 11.51
C PHE A 157 -12.68 -5.19 12.91
N VAL A 158 -13.22 -6.36 13.24
CA VAL A 158 -13.85 -6.60 14.54
C VAL A 158 -12.90 -7.27 15.50
N VAL A 159 -12.84 -6.75 16.72
CA VAL A 159 -12.17 -7.34 17.86
C VAL A 159 -13.14 -7.34 19.04
N ASN A 160 -12.80 -8.06 20.10
CA ASN A 160 -13.54 -8.03 21.36
C ASN A 160 -15.07 -8.18 21.18
N ALA A 161 -15.48 -9.24 20.47
CA ALA A 161 -16.83 -9.64 20.10
C ALA A 161 -17.61 -8.69 19.18
N ASN A 162 -17.56 -7.36 19.37
CA ASN A 162 -18.32 -6.39 18.56
C ASN A 162 -17.68 -5.01 18.44
N THR A 163 -16.40 -4.87 18.77
CA THR A 163 -15.68 -3.60 18.64
C THR A 163 -15.10 -3.48 17.23
N LEU A 164 -15.60 -2.53 16.45
CA LEU A 164 -14.96 -2.10 15.21
C LEU A 164 -13.68 -1.34 15.56
N VAL A 165 -12.60 -1.64 14.85
CA VAL A 165 -11.35 -0.88 14.83
C VAL A 165 -11.08 -0.41 13.40
N THR A 166 -10.71 0.86 13.24
CA THR A 166 -10.35 1.52 11.97
C THR A 166 -9.39 2.68 12.23
N ASN A 167 -8.89 3.36 11.20
CA ASN A 167 -8.12 4.58 11.41
C ASN A 167 -8.97 5.78 11.86
N HIS A 168 -8.35 6.69 12.61
CA HIS A 168 -8.96 7.97 12.98
C HIS A 168 -9.31 8.78 11.73
N HIS A 169 -8.40 8.90 10.76
CA HIS A 169 -8.67 9.63 9.53
C HIS A 169 -9.71 8.97 8.61
N VAL A 170 -10.20 7.77 8.92
CA VAL A 170 -11.36 7.16 8.23
C VAL A 170 -12.65 7.56 8.94
N LEU A 171 -12.64 7.53 10.28
CA LEU A 171 -13.77 7.82 11.15
C LEU A 171 -13.33 8.74 12.30
N GLU A 172 -13.48 10.05 12.13
CA GLU A 172 -12.83 11.04 12.98
C GLU A 172 -13.66 11.44 14.20
N THR A 173 -14.99 11.34 14.11
CA THR A 173 -15.89 11.88 15.13
C THR A 173 -17.03 10.92 15.50
N ALA A 174 -17.51 11.05 16.74
CA ALA A 174 -18.71 10.34 17.19
C ALA A 174 -19.96 10.69 16.34
N SER A 175 -20.03 11.91 15.81
CA SER A 175 -21.12 12.31 14.90
C SER A 175 -21.05 11.54 13.59
N GLU A 176 -19.86 11.41 12.97
CA GLU A 176 -19.69 10.59 11.76
C GLU A 176 -20.03 9.12 12.06
N ALA A 177 -19.71 8.62 13.26
CA ALA A 177 -20.00 7.25 13.65
C ALA A 177 -21.52 6.95 13.67
N ALA A 178 -22.35 7.94 14.00
CA ALA A 178 -23.81 7.78 13.99
C ALA A 178 -24.38 7.51 12.59
N ASP A 179 -23.76 8.08 11.55
CA ASP A 179 -24.16 7.95 10.14
C ASP A 179 -23.31 6.94 9.35
N THR A 180 -22.39 6.25 10.03
CA THR A 180 -21.49 5.28 9.41
C THR A 180 -22.14 3.91 9.28
N VAL A 181 -21.94 3.29 8.11
CA VAL A 181 -22.34 1.91 7.82
C VAL A 181 -21.08 1.07 7.66
N VAL A 182 -21.06 -0.11 8.30
CA VAL A 182 -20.05 -1.13 8.05
C VAL A 182 -20.64 -2.27 7.24
N GLU A 183 -19.95 -2.65 6.17
CA GLU A 183 -20.38 -3.64 5.20
C GLU A 183 -19.50 -4.89 5.29
N PHE A 184 -20.08 -5.98 5.77
CA PHE A 184 -19.46 -7.29 5.79
C PHE A 184 -19.75 -8.02 4.48
N ASN A 185 -18.85 -8.94 4.12
CA ASN A 185 -18.97 -9.75 2.92
C ASN A 185 -19.02 -8.97 1.60
N PHE A 186 -18.52 -7.72 1.59
CA PHE A 186 -18.34 -6.96 0.35
C PHE A 186 -17.13 -7.50 -0.42
N GLU A 187 -17.30 -8.68 -1.02
CA GLU A 187 -16.26 -9.42 -1.73
C GLU A 187 -16.83 -10.17 -2.93
N ALA A 188 -15.94 -10.66 -3.78
CA ALA A 188 -16.34 -11.46 -4.92
C ALA A 188 -16.64 -12.90 -4.50
N ASP A 189 -17.68 -13.50 -5.08
CA ASP A 189 -17.92 -14.93 -5.01
C ASP A 189 -17.00 -15.71 -5.99
N ASP A 190 -17.14 -17.04 -6.00
CA ASP A 190 -16.33 -17.92 -6.86
C ASP A 190 -16.57 -17.70 -8.37
N GLU A 191 -17.66 -17.04 -8.75
CA GLU A 191 -18.03 -16.69 -10.14
C GLU A 191 -17.70 -15.23 -10.49
N ALA A 192 -16.96 -14.53 -9.61
CA ALA A 192 -16.67 -13.10 -9.69
C ALA A 192 -17.91 -12.18 -9.62
N GLY A 193 -19.05 -12.70 -9.13
CA GLY A 193 -20.21 -11.94 -8.69
C GLY A 193 -19.98 -11.33 -7.31
N LEU A 194 -20.90 -10.47 -6.84
CA LEU A 194 -20.82 -9.87 -5.51
C LEU A 194 -21.57 -10.75 -4.50
N CYS A 195 -20.90 -11.12 -3.41
CA CYS A 195 -21.52 -11.82 -2.29
C CYS A 195 -22.69 -11.01 -1.66
N GLU A 196 -23.57 -11.70 -0.93
CA GLU A 196 -24.61 -11.01 -0.16
C GLU A 196 -23.98 -10.13 0.92
N VAL A 197 -24.13 -8.82 0.77
CA VAL A 197 -23.55 -7.80 1.65
C VAL A 197 -24.47 -7.58 2.83
N GLU A 198 -23.91 -7.62 4.03
CA GLU A 198 -24.64 -7.27 5.24
C GLU A 198 -24.13 -5.98 5.86
N ARG A 199 -25.08 -5.19 6.36
CA ARG A 199 -24.84 -3.85 6.88
C ARG A 199 -25.14 -3.80 8.37
N PHE A 200 -24.21 -3.21 9.11
CA PHE A 200 -24.41 -2.85 10.52
C PHE A 200 -24.15 -1.38 10.73
N TYR A 201 -24.66 -0.87 11.86
CA TYR A 201 -24.54 0.51 12.29
C TYR A 201 -23.74 0.58 13.59
N LEU A 202 -23.07 1.71 13.83
CA LEU A 202 -22.21 1.89 14.99
C LEU A 202 -22.96 2.54 16.16
N ASP A 203 -22.53 2.21 17.37
CA ASP A 203 -22.97 2.89 18.58
C ASP A 203 -22.05 4.07 18.90
N ALA A 204 -22.40 5.24 18.37
CA ALA A 204 -21.67 6.50 18.55
C ALA A 204 -21.40 6.86 20.02
N ALA A 205 -22.21 6.40 20.98
CA ALA A 205 -21.98 6.66 22.41
C ALA A 205 -20.72 5.96 22.95
N THR A 206 -20.22 4.94 22.24
CA THR A 206 -19.05 4.15 22.62
C THR A 206 -17.78 4.56 21.89
N PHE A 207 -17.83 5.69 21.17
CA PHE A 207 -16.74 6.18 20.36
C PHE A 207 -15.48 6.49 21.19
N LYS A 208 -14.37 5.87 20.80
CA LYS A 208 -13.01 6.09 21.33
C LYS A 208 -12.06 6.34 20.18
N THR A 209 -11.20 7.33 20.30
CA THR A 209 -10.25 7.67 19.23
C THR A 209 -8.93 8.17 19.79
N SER A 210 -7.87 7.93 19.04
CA SER A 210 -6.54 8.49 19.25
C SER A 210 -6.06 9.04 17.91
N GLU A 211 -6.01 10.37 17.78
CA GLU A 211 -5.52 11.04 16.56
C GLU A 211 -4.02 10.80 16.36
N THR A 212 -3.26 10.70 17.45
CA THR A 212 -1.80 10.49 17.43
C THR A 212 -1.41 9.11 16.93
N LEU A 213 -2.19 8.08 17.29
CA LEU A 213 -2.01 6.70 16.81
C LEU A 213 -2.89 6.39 15.59
N ASP A 214 -3.59 7.40 15.07
CA ASP A 214 -4.52 7.29 13.96
C ASP A 214 -5.46 6.07 14.09
N CYS A 215 -6.10 5.91 15.25
CA CYS A 215 -6.92 4.74 15.57
C CYS A 215 -8.24 5.15 16.22
N THR A 216 -9.34 4.63 15.69
CA THR A 216 -10.70 4.76 16.22
C THR A 216 -11.27 3.38 16.53
N ALA A 217 -11.93 3.27 17.68
CA ALA A 217 -12.69 2.10 18.07
C ALA A 217 -14.13 2.45 18.49
N VAL A 218 -15.10 1.69 17.99
CA VAL A 218 -16.54 1.91 18.26
C VAL A 218 -17.28 0.57 18.27
N LYS A 219 -18.27 0.38 19.15
CA LYS A 219 -19.09 -0.85 19.11
C LYS A 219 -20.03 -0.88 17.92
N ILE A 220 -20.21 -2.06 17.35
CA ILE A 220 -21.21 -2.37 16.33
C ILE A 220 -22.50 -2.80 17.03
N ARG A 221 -23.63 -2.18 16.65
CA ARG A 221 -24.97 -2.52 17.16
C ARG A 221 -25.43 -3.85 16.57
N ASP A 222 -26.10 -4.66 17.38
CA ASP A 222 -26.76 -5.91 16.96
C ASP A 222 -25.86 -6.88 16.16
N PHE A 223 -24.55 -6.87 16.40
CA PHE A 223 -23.57 -7.60 15.58
C PHE A 223 -23.78 -9.12 15.55
N GLY A 224 -24.30 -9.70 16.63
CA GLY A 224 -24.66 -11.13 16.72
C GLY A 224 -23.48 -12.11 16.59
N GLY A 225 -22.24 -11.64 16.43
CA GLY A 225 -21.00 -12.42 16.47
C GLY A 225 -20.74 -13.31 15.25
N LYS A 226 -21.63 -13.37 14.26
CA LYS A 226 -21.51 -14.31 13.13
C LYS A 226 -20.29 -14.08 12.23
N TRP A 227 -19.80 -12.85 12.16
CA TRP A 227 -18.61 -12.48 11.39
C TRP A 227 -17.32 -12.71 12.17
N GLY A 228 -17.41 -13.24 13.40
CA GLY A 228 -16.27 -13.54 14.26
C GLY A 228 -15.60 -12.30 14.83
N GLN A 229 -14.38 -12.51 15.30
CA GLN A 229 -13.49 -11.47 15.81
C GLN A 229 -12.03 -11.85 15.52
N LEU A 230 -11.18 -10.84 15.42
CA LEU A 230 -9.73 -11.02 15.27
C LEU A 230 -9.03 -11.01 16.62
N THR A 231 -7.97 -11.80 16.73
CA THR A 231 -7.07 -11.79 17.88
C THR A 231 -5.96 -10.78 17.66
N ILE A 232 -5.77 -9.88 18.62
CA ILE A 232 -4.70 -8.89 18.60
C ILE A 232 -3.44 -9.45 19.24
N GLU A 233 -2.29 -9.10 18.67
CA GLU A 233 -0.99 -9.31 19.31
C GLU A 233 -0.63 -8.05 20.11
N ALA A 234 -0.84 -8.11 21.42
CA ALA A 234 -0.59 -7.00 22.33
C ALA A 234 0.92 -6.75 22.54
N GLY A 235 1.76 -7.77 22.32
CA GLY A 235 3.21 -7.64 22.42
C GLY A 235 3.86 -7.12 21.13
N LYS A 236 5.09 -6.62 21.26
CA LYS A 236 5.92 -6.29 20.09
C LYS A 236 6.62 -7.55 19.57
N SER A 237 5.88 -8.36 18.81
CA SER A 237 6.36 -9.67 18.30
C SER A 237 7.02 -9.59 16.92
N VAL A 238 6.66 -8.59 16.11
CA VAL A 238 7.13 -8.41 14.72
C VAL A 238 8.61 -8.05 14.69
N LYS A 239 9.34 -8.61 13.72
CA LYS A 239 10.75 -8.32 13.45
C LYS A 239 10.95 -7.92 11.99
N VAL A 240 12.05 -7.20 11.73
CA VAL A 240 12.51 -6.95 10.36
C VAL A 240 12.75 -8.28 9.65
N GLN A 241 12.38 -8.35 8.36
CA GLN A 241 12.33 -9.56 7.52
C GLN A 241 11.23 -10.58 7.87
N ASP A 242 10.35 -10.31 8.84
CA ASP A 242 9.12 -11.10 8.96
C ASP A 242 8.18 -10.82 7.78
N HIS A 243 7.23 -11.72 7.56
CA HIS A 243 6.17 -11.54 6.57
C HIS A 243 4.89 -11.11 7.25
N VAL A 244 4.17 -10.17 6.64
CA VAL A 244 2.86 -9.74 7.08
C VAL A 244 1.80 -10.00 6.02
N VAL A 245 0.56 -10.27 6.42
CA VAL A 245 -0.57 -10.42 5.48
C VAL A 245 -1.56 -9.30 5.73
N ILE A 246 -2.13 -8.74 4.67
CA ILE A 246 -3.14 -7.67 4.80
C ILE A 246 -4.41 -8.11 4.10
N VAL A 247 -5.53 -8.04 4.81
CA VAL A 247 -6.88 -8.20 4.27
C VAL A 247 -7.52 -6.82 4.23
N GLN A 248 -7.96 -6.37 3.07
CA GLN A 248 -8.24 -4.96 2.82
C GLN A 248 -9.33 -4.73 1.78
N HIS A 249 -9.91 -3.51 1.77
CA HIS A 249 -10.78 -3.00 0.72
C HIS A 249 -10.05 -1.94 -0.12
N PRO A 250 -9.16 -2.34 -1.04
CA PRO A 250 -8.44 -1.39 -1.87
C PRO A 250 -9.40 -0.66 -2.81
N GLN A 251 -9.17 0.64 -3.00
CA GLN A 251 -10.08 1.59 -3.65
C GLN A 251 -11.48 1.65 -3.01
N ALA A 252 -11.60 1.23 -1.75
CA ALA A 252 -12.87 0.91 -1.09
C ALA A 252 -13.74 -0.08 -1.89
N GLY A 253 -13.10 -0.91 -2.72
CA GLY A 253 -13.71 -1.91 -3.58
C GLY A 253 -13.94 -3.23 -2.87
N ILE A 254 -14.02 -4.31 -3.66
CA ILE A 254 -14.18 -5.67 -3.14
C ILE A 254 -13.01 -6.03 -2.23
N LYS A 255 -13.28 -6.84 -1.19
CA LYS A 255 -12.24 -7.29 -0.26
C LYS A 255 -11.18 -8.11 -0.99
N GLN A 256 -9.92 -7.89 -0.65
CA GLN A 256 -8.76 -8.57 -1.23
C GLN A 256 -7.74 -8.90 -0.14
N ILE A 257 -6.87 -9.87 -0.42
CA ILE A 257 -5.80 -10.31 0.49
C ILE A 257 -4.47 -10.20 -0.24
N CYS A 258 -3.49 -9.51 0.36
CA CYS A 258 -2.12 -9.45 -0.16
C CYS A 258 -1.19 -10.37 0.66
N MET A 259 -0.57 -11.34 -0.02
CA MET A 259 0.22 -12.43 0.59
C MET A 259 1.63 -12.57 -0.01
N THR A 260 1.94 -11.74 -1.01
CA THR A 260 3.20 -11.72 -1.76
C THR A 260 3.85 -10.35 -1.62
N ASP A 261 5.18 -10.29 -1.77
CA ASP A 261 5.96 -9.06 -1.60
C ASP A 261 5.61 -8.32 -0.30
N ASN A 262 5.64 -9.07 0.80
CA ASN A 262 5.01 -8.68 2.06
C ASN A 262 5.99 -8.67 3.24
N GLY A 263 7.25 -8.32 2.97
CA GLY A 263 8.30 -8.30 3.97
C GLY A 263 8.28 -7.05 4.83
N VAL A 264 8.54 -7.21 6.13
CA VAL A 264 8.80 -6.10 7.05
C VAL A 264 10.18 -5.52 6.77
N VAL A 265 10.21 -4.23 6.47
CA VAL A 265 11.42 -3.48 6.11
C VAL A 265 12.03 -2.81 7.33
N ASN A 266 11.22 -2.07 8.08
CA ASN A 266 11.66 -1.32 9.26
C ASN A 266 10.67 -1.49 10.42
N LEU A 267 11.20 -1.39 11.64
CA LEU A 267 10.42 -1.40 12.87
C LEU A 267 10.85 -0.22 13.73
N PHE A 268 9.90 0.67 14.03
CA PHE A 268 10.07 1.82 14.91
C PHE A 268 9.39 1.56 16.25
N GLU A 269 9.37 2.55 17.15
CA GLU A 269 8.71 2.42 18.44
C GLU A 269 7.23 2.04 18.30
N ASN A 270 6.46 2.86 17.57
CA ASN A 270 5.02 2.71 17.38
C ASN A 270 4.60 2.26 15.98
N PHE A 271 5.54 2.14 15.05
CA PHE A 271 5.24 1.90 13.63
C PHE A 271 6.02 0.73 13.07
N VAL A 272 5.44 0.08 12.07
CA VAL A 272 6.10 -0.94 11.25
C VAL A 272 5.98 -0.55 9.78
N GLN A 273 7.04 -0.74 9.01
CA GLN A 273 7.02 -0.56 7.55
C GLN A 273 7.19 -1.89 6.84
N TYR A 274 6.46 -2.08 5.76
CA TYR A 274 6.43 -3.31 4.97
C TYR A 274 6.20 -3.03 3.48
N THR A 275 6.47 -4.01 2.64
CA THR A 275 6.38 -3.89 1.17
C THR A 275 5.01 -4.25 0.60
N THR A 276 4.08 -4.77 1.41
CA THR A 276 2.77 -5.27 0.97
C THR A 276 1.97 -4.21 0.23
N ASP A 277 1.41 -4.52 -0.94
CA ASP A 277 0.63 -3.57 -1.75
C ASP A 277 -0.62 -3.04 -1.03
N THR A 278 -0.85 -1.74 -1.15
CA THR A 278 -2.05 -1.05 -0.65
C THR A 278 -2.48 0.04 -1.63
N MET A 279 -3.78 0.34 -1.64
CA MET A 279 -4.36 1.46 -2.40
C MET A 279 -5.26 2.30 -1.49
N ALA A 280 -5.67 3.51 -1.93
CA ALA A 280 -6.65 4.32 -1.21
C ALA A 280 -7.85 3.48 -0.74
N GLY A 281 -8.33 3.65 0.48
CA GLY A 281 -9.38 2.78 1.07
C GLY A 281 -8.87 1.54 1.82
N SER A 282 -7.58 1.20 1.69
CA SER A 282 -6.92 0.19 2.53
C SER A 282 -6.66 0.69 3.96
N SER A 283 -6.77 1.99 4.21
CA SER A 283 -6.67 2.57 5.55
C SER A 283 -7.60 1.86 6.52
N GLY A 284 -7.07 1.46 7.67
CA GLY A 284 -7.76 0.75 8.74
C GLY A 284 -7.70 -0.77 8.60
N SER A 285 -7.02 -1.29 7.57
CA SER A 285 -6.87 -2.74 7.38
C SER A 285 -6.02 -3.39 8.47
N PRO A 286 -6.40 -4.58 8.96
CA PRO A 286 -5.56 -5.34 9.87
C PRO A 286 -4.33 -5.87 9.14
N VAL A 287 -3.17 -5.70 9.76
CA VAL A 287 -1.90 -6.30 9.36
C VAL A 287 -1.66 -7.52 10.25
N PHE A 288 -1.58 -8.69 9.64
CA PHE A 288 -1.44 -9.97 10.34
C PHE A 288 0.01 -10.46 10.34
N ASN A 289 0.42 -11.13 11.41
CA ASN A 289 1.58 -12.01 11.40
C ASN A 289 1.23 -13.42 10.88
N ASP A 290 2.19 -14.35 10.94
CA ASP A 290 2.01 -15.69 10.41
C ASP A 290 1.04 -16.56 11.22
N GLU A 291 0.78 -16.20 12.47
CA GLU A 291 -0.23 -16.82 13.33
C GLU A 291 -1.64 -16.26 13.12
N TRP A 292 -1.84 -15.38 12.14
CA TRP A 292 -3.10 -14.65 11.90
C TRP A 292 -3.54 -13.78 13.09
N ARG A 293 -2.57 -13.24 13.83
CA ARG A 293 -2.82 -12.21 14.86
C ARG A 293 -2.59 -10.83 14.28
N VAL A 294 -3.44 -9.89 14.64
CA VAL A 294 -3.32 -8.48 14.20
C VAL A 294 -2.16 -7.85 14.96
N VAL A 295 -1.10 -7.48 14.24
CA VAL A 295 0.10 -6.85 14.79
C VAL A 295 0.15 -5.35 14.53
N ALA A 296 -0.59 -4.85 13.54
CA ALA A 296 -0.69 -3.43 13.24
C ALA A 296 -2.00 -3.09 12.50
N ILE A 297 -2.31 -1.79 12.41
CA ILE A 297 -3.33 -1.22 11.53
C ILE A 297 -2.63 -0.48 10.40
N HIS A 298 -2.94 -0.79 9.15
CA HIS A 298 -2.42 -0.03 8.00
C HIS A 298 -3.00 1.39 8.00
N HIS A 299 -2.14 2.41 7.89
CA HIS A 299 -2.58 3.82 7.99
C HIS A 299 -2.00 4.75 6.92
N LYS A 300 -0.85 4.40 6.33
CA LYS A 300 -0.16 5.24 5.36
C LYS A 300 0.60 4.40 4.34
N GLY A 301 0.72 4.89 3.11
CA GLY A 301 1.50 4.27 2.05
C GLY A 301 2.33 5.25 1.23
N GLY A 302 3.27 4.71 0.45
CA GLY A 302 4.06 5.46 -0.54
C GLY A 302 5.27 6.21 0.01
N ASP A 303 5.73 5.91 1.23
CA ASP A 303 6.96 6.50 1.76
C ASP A 303 8.19 5.82 1.16
N LEU A 304 9.26 6.58 0.95
CA LEU A 304 10.56 6.01 0.60
C LEU A 304 11.33 5.68 1.88
N ALA A 305 11.83 4.44 1.98
CA ALA A 305 12.66 4.00 3.09
C ALA A 305 13.85 3.19 2.61
N LYS A 306 14.93 3.20 3.40
CA LYS A 306 16.07 2.33 3.15
C LYS A 306 15.78 0.95 3.72
N ASN A 307 16.03 -0.10 2.93
CA ASN A 307 16.01 -1.48 3.40
C ASN A 307 17.35 -1.85 4.09
N VAL A 308 17.47 -3.09 4.58
CA VAL A 308 18.69 -3.61 5.23
C VAL A 308 19.92 -3.60 4.30
N ALA A 309 19.72 -3.70 2.98
CA ALA A 309 20.79 -3.62 1.99
C ALA A 309 21.21 -2.18 1.65
N GLY A 310 20.45 -1.18 2.12
CA GLY A 310 20.68 0.25 1.86
C GLY A 310 19.94 0.80 0.64
N ASP A 311 19.14 -0.01 -0.06
CA ASP A 311 18.35 0.40 -1.22
C ASP A 311 17.17 1.27 -0.77
N VAL A 312 16.87 2.30 -1.55
CA VAL A 312 15.68 3.14 -1.35
C VAL A 312 14.50 2.48 -2.06
N ILE A 313 13.50 2.04 -1.30
CA ILE A 313 12.31 1.37 -1.81
C ILE A 313 11.03 2.05 -1.29
N PHE A 314 9.93 1.86 -2.01
CA PHE A 314 8.61 2.24 -1.50
C PHE A 314 8.17 1.29 -0.39
N VAL A 315 7.62 1.86 0.67
CA VAL A 315 7.07 1.12 1.80
C VAL A 315 5.72 1.66 2.21
N ASN A 316 4.89 0.74 2.71
CA ASN A 316 3.68 1.05 3.43
C ASN A 316 3.94 0.96 4.93
N GLN A 317 3.11 1.64 5.72
CA GLN A 317 3.29 1.76 7.15
C GLN A 317 2.01 1.38 7.88
N GLY A 318 2.18 0.70 9.02
CA GLY A 318 1.11 0.47 9.99
C GLY A 318 1.49 0.94 11.38
N VAL A 319 0.47 1.27 12.17
CA VAL A 319 0.59 1.57 13.61
C VAL A 319 0.52 0.26 14.38
N LEU A 320 1.53 -0.03 15.20
CA LEU A 320 1.62 -1.28 15.93
C LEU A 320 0.49 -1.41 16.95
N MET A 321 -0.11 -2.61 17.01
CA MET A 321 -1.12 -2.91 18.03
C MET A 321 -0.55 -2.78 19.44
N SER A 322 0.74 -3.07 19.66
CA SER A 322 1.40 -2.87 20.95
C SER A 322 1.37 -1.41 21.43
N ALA A 323 1.35 -0.43 20.52
CA ALA A 323 1.19 0.98 20.87
C ALA A 323 -0.28 1.32 21.17
N ILE A 324 -1.20 0.80 20.36
CA ILE A 324 -2.65 1.00 20.53
C ILE A 324 -3.16 0.43 21.86
N VAL A 325 -2.70 -0.76 22.25
CA VAL A 325 -3.09 -1.38 23.53
C VAL A 325 -2.42 -0.73 24.74
N ALA A 326 -1.39 0.09 24.54
CA ALA A 326 -0.78 0.89 25.59
C ALA A 326 -1.49 2.24 25.79
N ASP A 327 -2.31 2.68 24.84
CA ASP A 327 -3.15 3.87 24.94
C ASP A 327 -4.33 3.62 25.89
N PRO A 328 -4.44 4.35 27.02
CA PRO A 328 -5.45 4.10 28.03
C PRO A 328 -6.89 4.32 27.54
N ASP A 329 -7.10 5.16 26.52
CA ASP A 329 -8.43 5.44 25.98
C ASP A 329 -8.94 4.31 25.07
N LEU A 330 -8.01 3.53 24.50
CA LEU A 330 -8.30 2.43 23.58
C LEU A 330 -8.15 1.04 24.23
N ALA A 331 -7.20 0.86 25.15
CA ALA A 331 -6.80 -0.44 25.70
C ALA A 331 -7.98 -1.20 26.32
N GLY A 332 -8.75 -0.54 27.19
CA GLY A 332 -9.90 -1.15 27.87
C GLY A 332 -11.07 -1.49 26.94
N PHE A 333 -11.04 -1.00 25.70
CA PHE A 333 -12.09 -1.21 24.72
C PHE A 333 -11.72 -2.30 23.69
N ILE A 334 -10.43 -2.33 23.33
CA ILE A 334 -9.87 -3.22 22.33
C ILE A 334 -9.45 -4.58 22.94
N CYS A 335 -8.94 -4.59 24.17
CA CYS A 335 -8.41 -5.80 24.83
C CYS A 335 -9.39 -6.49 25.80
N ALA A 336 -10.55 -5.88 26.08
CA ALA A 336 -11.44 -6.37 27.13
C ALA A 336 -12.35 -7.52 26.66
N GLY A 337 -11.76 -8.68 26.33
CA GLY A 337 -12.45 -9.89 25.93
C GLY A 337 -11.65 -11.15 26.24
#